data_AF-A0A0D0B061-F1
#
_entry.id   AF-A0A0D0B061-F1
#
_cell.length_a   1.000
_cell.length_b   1.000
_cell.length_c   1.000
_cell.angle_alpha   90.00
_cell.angle_beta   90.00
_cell.angle_gamma   90.00
#
_symmetry.space_group_name_H-M   'P 1'
#
loop_
_entity.id
_entity.type
_entity.pdbx_description
1 polymer ?
#
loop_
_entity_poly.entity_id
_entity_poly.type
_entity_poly.pdbx_seq_one_letter_code
_entity_poly.pdbx_strand_id
1 'polypeptide(L)' 'SQNDYLRQWLPRQESYLHHLLDRQASPEDRRCVICNQDEVYKCQDCLGEPLYCIDCCRTQHRSNPFH' A
#
# COMPACT_ATOMS: atom_id res chain seq x y z
N SER A 1 10.20 28.23 15.86
CA SER A 1 11.26 27.60 16.67
C SER A 1 11.57 26.20 16.14
N GLN A 2 12.54 25.50 16.74
CA GLN A 2 12.94 24.13 16.36
C GLN A 2 11.75 23.14 16.24
N ASN A 3 10.65 23.38 16.97
CA ASN A 3 9.50 22.47 17.04
C ASN A 3 8.33 22.83 16.12
N ASP A 4 8.48 23.79 15.21
CA ASP A 4 7.35 24.24 14.37
C ASP A 4 6.81 23.12 13.48
N TYR A 5 7.69 22.26 12.96
CA TYR A 5 7.28 21.08 12.18
C TYR A 5 6.42 20.11 12.98
N LEU A 6 6.80 19.79 14.21
CA LEU A 6 6.04 18.86 15.06
C LEU A 6 4.65 19.44 15.40
N ARG A 7 4.58 20.75 15.67
CA ARG A 7 3.30 21.43 15.93
C ARG A 7 2.37 21.43 14.73
N GLN A 8 2.92 21.56 13.51
CA GLN A 8 2.14 21.47 12.27
C GLN A 8 1.73 20.02 11.93
N TRP A 9 2.51 19.04 12.35
CA TRP A 9 2.25 17.62 12.09
C TRP A 9 1.20 17.02 13.03
N LEU A 10 1.19 17.39 14.32
CA LEU A 10 0.29 16.82 15.32
C LEU A 10 -1.20 16.79 14.89
N PRO A 11 -1.77 17.87 14.33
CA PRO A 11 -3.17 17.83 13.86
C PRO A 11 -3.42 16.90 12.67
N ARG A 12 -2.37 16.49 11.94
CA ARG A 12 -2.44 15.64 10.74
C ARG A 12 -2.07 14.18 11.04
N GLN A 13 -1.46 13.89 12.18
CA GLN A 13 -0.97 12.55 12.51
C GLN A 13 -2.05 11.48 12.36
N GLU A 14 -3.27 11.76 12.85
CA GLU A 14 -4.37 10.79 12.82
C GLU A 14 -4.84 10.47 11.39
N SER A 15 -4.89 11.44 10.49
CA SER A 15 -5.26 11.18 9.10
C SER A 15 -4.21 10.34 8.37
N TYR A 16 -2.92 10.61 8.64
CA TYR A 16 -1.83 9.80 8.10
C TYR A 16 -1.89 8.36 8.64
N LEU A 17 -2.16 8.20 9.94
CA LEU A 17 -2.30 6.89 10.56
C LEU A 17 -3.46 6.11 9.95
N HIS A 18 -4.64 6.74 9.79
CA HIS A 18 -5.78 6.12 9.13
C HIS A 18 -5.43 5.64 7.72
N HIS A 19 -4.81 6.49 6.89
CA HIS A 19 -4.41 6.09 5.54
C HIS A 19 -3.39 4.93 5.54
N LEU A 20 -2.46 4.89 6.48
CA LEU A 20 -1.52 3.77 6.58
C LEU A 20 -2.23 2.48 6.99
N LEU A 21 -3.19 2.55 7.90
CA LEU A 21 -3.96 1.41 8.35
C LEU A 21 -4.90 0.89 7.27
N ASP A 22 -5.61 1.77 6.56
CA ASP A 22 -6.49 1.41 5.44
C ASP A 22 -5.73 0.66 4.35
N ARG A 23 -4.52 1.14 4.01
CA ARG A 23 -3.64 0.50 3.02
C ARG A 23 -3.04 -0.81 3.52
N GLN A 24 -2.99 -1.05 4.83
CA GLN A 24 -2.55 -2.31 5.40
C GLN A 24 -3.69 -3.31 5.55
N ALA A 25 -4.90 -2.83 5.78
CA ALA A 25 -6.10 -3.63 5.86
C ALA A 25 -6.26 -4.47 4.59
N SER A 26 -6.79 -5.68 4.78
CA SER A 26 -7.15 -6.50 3.64
C SER A 26 -8.50 -6.02 3.13
N PRO A 27 -8.61 -5.53 1.88
CA PRO A 27 -9.90 -5.13 1.33
C PRO A 27 -10.86 -6.33 1.33
N GLU A 28 -12.15 -6.05 1.50
CA GLU A 28 -13.20 -7.07 1.53
C GLU A 28 -13.24 -7.86 0.20
N ASP A 29 -13.10 -7.15 -0.91
CA ASP A 29 -12.91 -7.72 -2.25
C ASP A 29 -11.42 -7.95 -2.53
N ARG A 30 -10.96 -9.13 -2.10
CA ARG A 30 -9.61 -9.66 -2.30
C ARG A 30 -9.36 -10.08 -3.76
N ARG A 31 -9.47 -9.16 -4.71
CA ARG A 31 -9.23 -9.43 -6.14
C ARG A 31 -8.00 -8.75 -6.68
N CYS A 32 -7.30 -9.45 -7.58
CA CYS A 32 -6.18 -8.86 -8.31
C CYS A 32 -6.66 -7.69 -9.18
N VAL A 33 -6.01 -6.53 -9.06
CA VAL A 33 -6.33 -5.33 -9.84
C VAL A 33 -6.16 -5.50 -11.36
N ILE A 34 -5.37 -6.48 -11.80
CA ILE A 34 -5.08 -6.73 -13.23
C ILE A 34 -6.02 -7.78 -13.81
N CYS A 35 -6.13 -8.95 -13.19
CA CYS A 35 -6.85 -10.11 -13.75
C CYS A 35 -8.15 -10.48 -13.02
N ASN A 36 -8.49 -9.74 -11.95
CA ASN A 36 -9.70 -9.93 -11.16
C ASN A 36 -9.89 -11.34 -10.56
N GLN A 37 -8.79 -12.09 -10.38
CA GLN A 37 -8.79 -13.38 -9.69
C GLN A 37 -8.71 -13.18 -8.17
N ASP A 38 -9.31 -14.11 -7.41
CA ASP A 38 -9.43 -14.04 -5.95
C ASP A 38 -8.13 -14.40 -5.19
N GLU A 39 -7.12 -14.92 -5.89
CA GLU A 39 -5.81 -15.27 -5.32
C GLU A 39 -4.93 -14.03 -5.16
N VAL A 40 -5.18 -13.23 -4.13
CA VAL A 40 -4.38 -12.02 -3.86
C VAL A 40 -3.17 -12.29 -2.98
N TYR A 41 -2.05 -11.75 -3.43
CA TYR A 41 -0.78 -11.64 -2.75
C TYR A 41 -0.44 -10.17 -2.55
N LYS A 42 0.11 -9.85 -1.37
CA LYS A 42 0.59 -8.53 -1.04
C LYS A 42 2.11 -8.58 -0.92
N CYS A 43 2.81 -7.89 -1.82
CA CYS A 43 4.25 -7.72 -1.72
C CYS A 43 4.57 -6.90 -0.44
N GLN A 44 5.59 -7.33 0.29
CA GLN A 44 6.01 -6.68 1.54
C GLN A 44 6.86 -5.43 1.30
N ASP A 45 7.53 -5.37 0.16
CA ASP A 45 8.33 -4.22 -0.25
C ASP A 45 7.46 -3.14 -0.93
N CYS A 46 6.30 -3.53 -1.49
CA CYS A 46 5.30 -2.60 -2.01
C CYS A 46 4.71 -1.75 -0.88
N LEU A 47 4.41 -0.47 -1.16
CA LEU A 47 3.73 0.44 -0.23
C LEU A 47 2.22 0.12 -0.06
N GLY A 48 1.91 -1.14 0.24
CA GLY A 48 0.59 -1.61 0.66
C GLY A 48 -0.44 -1.84 -0.44
N GLU A 49 -0.30 -1.19 -1.59
CA GLU A 49 -1.27 -1.21 -2.69
C GLU A 49 -0.58 -1.01 -4.06
N PRO A 50 -1.18 -1.53 -5.15
CA PRO A 50 -2.45 -2.27 -5.20
C PRO A 50 -2.29 -3.80 -4.98
N LEU A 51 -3.40 -4.51 -4.80
CA LEU A 51 -3.40 -5.98 -4.65
C LEU A 51 -3.22 -6.68 -5.99
N TYR A 52 -2.33 -7.68 -6.03
CA TYR A 52 -2.06 -8.48 -7.22
C TYR A 52 -2.20 -9.96 -6.91
N CYS A 53 -2.51 -10.79 -7.90
CA CYS A 53 -2.14 -12.20 -7.80
C CYS A 53 -0.63 -12.37 -7.95
N ILE A 54 -0.11 -13.54 -7.58
CA ILE A 54 1.34 -13.82 -7.63
C ILE A 54 1.90 -13.57 -9.04
N ASP A 55 1.21 -14.00 -10.09
CA ASP A 55 1.68 -13.87 -11.47
C ASP A 55 1.69 -12.42 -11.96
N CYS A 56 0.63 -11.67 -11.67
CA CYS A 56 0.55 -10.25 -11.97
C CYS A 56 1.59 -9.45 -11.18
N CYS A 57 1.81 -9.81 -9.91
CA CYS A 57 2.83 -9.21 -9.06
C CYS A 57 4.22 -9.39 -9.69
N ARG A 58 4.61 -10.62 -10.00
CA ARG A 58 5.91 -10.94 -10.62
C ARG A 58 6.11 -10.22 -11.95
N THR A 59 5.07 -10.16 -12.77
CA THR A 59 5.13 -9.46 -14.07
C THR A 59 5.38 -7.97 -13.88
N GLN A 60 4.71 -7.34 -12.91
CA GLN A 60 4.89 -5.91 -12.61
C GLN A 60 6.26 -5.61 -12.00
N HIS A 61 6.82 -6.50 -11.17
CA HIS A 61 8.15 -6.29 -10.59
C HIS A 61 9.26 -6.39 -11.65
N ARG A 62 9.09 -7.23 -12.68
CA ARG A 62 10.05 -7.32 -13.79
C ARG A 62 10.22 -6.01 -14.54
N SER A 63 9.18 -5.17 -14.62
CA SER A 63 9.26 -3.86 -15.28
C SER A 63 9.74 -2.74 -14.36
N ASN A 64 9.94 -3.01 -13.07
CA ASN A 64 10.42 -2.05 -12.08
C ASN A 64 11.68 -2.59 -11.36
N PRO A 65 12.87 -2.52 -11.96
CA PRO A 65 14.09 -3.18 -11.46
C PRO A 65 14.61 -2.62 -10.13
N PHE A 66 14.08 -1.49 -9.66
CA PHE A 66 14.42 -0.89 -8.36
C PHE A 66 13.41 -1.26 -7.27
N HIS A 67 12.56 -2.25 -7.55
CA HIS A 67 11.59 -2.82 -6.64
C HIS A 67 11.75 -4.34 -6.63
#